data_AF-A0A3N5WXI3-F1
#
_entry.id   AF-A0A3N5WXI3-F1
#
_cell.length_a   1.000
_cell.length_b   1.000
_cell.length_c   1.000
_cell.angle_alpha   90.00
_cell.angle_beta   90.00
_cell.angle_gamma   90.00
#
_symmetry.space_group_name_H-M   'P 1'
#
loop_
_entity.id
_entity.type
_entity.pdbx_description
1 polymer ?
#
loop_
_entity_poly.entity_id
_entity_poly.type
_entity_poly.pdbx_seq_one_letter_code
_entity_poly.pdbx_strand_id
1 'polypeptide(L)'
;VNAQNPVYALSFEETRAVFAGEILDWSEVGGPAGGIRVYVGSVQGGAVGYARDSLLAGGEFAGGAGKAPTTAAIVDSVASHPDAIGFAGMAEVDDRVKALPLGRKGGGPLTVLNVETVYQKSYPLVRMFYFATRGVPRSNLVSGFVSYVMGNTGQKIVLEHGIVPATVPLRIRHES
;
A
#
# COMPACT_ATOMS: atom_id res chain seq x y z
N VAL A 1 6.77 7.61 -0.97
CA VAL A 1 7.35 8.98 -1.04
C VAL A 1 8.21 9.09 -2.28
N ASN A 2 8.58 10.30 -2.70
CA ASN A 2 9.55 10.48 -3.78
C ASN A 2 10.86 9.74 -3.46
N ALA A 3 11.50 9.12 -4.45
CA ALA A 3 12.74 8.37 -4.24
C ALA A 3 13.88 9.23 -3.66
N GLN A 4 13.92 10.53 -3.98
CA GLN A 4 14.93 11.48 -3.51
C GLN A 4 14.65 12.02 -2.10
N ASN A 5 13.46 11.82 -1.55
CA ASN A 5 13.14 12.27 -0.20
C ASN A 5 14.01 11.47 0.80
N PRO A 6 14.75 12.11 1.72
CA PRO A 6 15.68 11.40 2.61
C PRO A 6 14.99 10.67 3.77
N VAL A 7 13.71 10.91 4.04
CA VAL A 7 12.96 10.18 5.08
C VAL A 7 13.00 8.68 4.79
N TYR A 8 13.40 7.90 5.79
CA TYR A 8 13.69 6.48 5.63
C TYR A 8 12.57 5.59 6.17
N ALA A 9 11.76 6.06 7.10
CA ALA A 9 10.64 5.33 7.71
C ALA A 9 9.70 6.30 8.44
N LEU A 10 8.52 5.83 8.80
CA LEU A 10 7.57 6.54 9.67
C LEU A 10 6.94 5.56 10.66
N SER A 11 6.59 6.03 11.86
CA SER A 11 5.62 5.33 12.70
C SER A 11 4.23 5.35 12.06
N PHE A 12 3.33 4.50 12.57
CA PHE A 12 1.95 4.51 12.09
C PHE A 12 1.27 5.85 12.39
N GLU A 13 1.54 6.40 13.57
CA GLU A 13 0.97 7.63 14.09
C GLU A 13 1.46 8.86 13.30
N GLU A 14 2.76 8.93 12.98
CA GLU A 14 3.30 9.96 12.08
C GLU A 14 2.70 9.85 10.69
N THR A 15 2.58 8.63 10.15
CA THR A 15 1.94 8.40 8.85
C THR A 15 0.50 8.92 8.86
N ARG A 16 -0.26 8.61 9.92
CA ARG A 16 -1.63 9.13 10.07
C ARG A 16 -1.64 10.66 10.14
N ALA A 17 -0.80 11.25 10.99
CA ALA A 17 -0.74 12.69 11.20
C ALA A 17 -0.37 13.44 9.90
N VAL A 18 0.55 12.91 9.10
CA VAL A 18 0.87 13.45 7.77
C VAL A 18 -0.33 13.40 6.83
N PHE A 19 -1.00 12.25 6.71
CA PHE A 19 -2.15 12.11 5.81
C PHE A 19 -3.40 12.87 6.30
N ALA A 20 -3.50 13.17 7.59
CA ALA A 20 -4.54 14.02 8.19
C ALA A 20 -4.23 15.52 8.08
N GLY A 21 -2.97 15.89 7.79
CA GLY A 21 -2.53 17.29 7.75
C GLY A 21 -2.26 17.88 9.13
N GLU A 22 -1.97 17.04 10.12
CA GLU A 22 -1.54 17.43 11.47
C GLU A 22 -0.02 17.66 11.52
N ILE A 23 0.74 16.87 10.77
CA ILE A 23 2.17 17.09 10.49
C ILE A 23 2.28 17.67 9.09
N LEU A 24 2.94 18.82 8.97
CA LEU A 24 2.99 19.59 7.74
C LEU A 24 4.41 19.79 7.21
N ASP A 25 5.43 19.52 8.02
CA ASP A 25 6.83 19.66 7.65
C ASP A 25 7.63 18.37 7.88
N TRP A 26 8.49 18.01 6.93
CA TRP A 26 9.30 16.79 6.99
C TRP A 26 10.26 16.77 8.19
N SER A 27 10.66 17.94 8.71
CA SER A 27 11.50 18.02 9.91
C SER A 27 10.83 17.49 11.18
N GLU A 28 9.50 17.44 11.23
CA GLU A 28 8.74 16.90 12.36
C GLU A 28 8.85 15.37 12.45
N VAL A 29 9.30 14.70 11.39
CA VAL A 29 9.41 13.24 11.28
C VAL A 29 10.83 12.80 10.91
N GLY A 30 11.83 13.61 11.27
CA GLY A 30 13.25 13.29 11.07
C GLY A 30 13.77 13.49 9.64
N GLY A 31 13.02 14.21 8.79
CA GLY A 31 13.46 14.69 7.48
C GLY A 31 14.10 16.08 7.52
N PRO A 32 14.48 16.63 6.35
CA PRO A 32 14.90 18.01 6.21
C PRO A 32 13.70 18.95 6.40
N ALA A 33 13.96 20.20 6.79
CA ALA A 33 12.92 21.22 6.83
C ALA A 33 12.29 21.42 5.43
N GLY A 34 10.97 21.45 5.38
CA GLY A 34 10.20 21.61 4.14
C GLY A 34 8.82 20.99 4.24
N GLY A 35 7.84 21.64 3.61
CA GLY A 35 6.44 21.20 3.64
C GLY A 35 6.22 19.80 3.05
N ILE A 36 5.11 19.17 3.43
CA ILE A 36 4.71 17.85 2.95
C ILE A 36 3.56 17.95 1.95
N ARG A 37 3.77 17.46 0.72
CA ARG A 37 2.74 17.42 -0.32
C ARG A 37 2.06 16.05 -0.35
N VAL A 38 0.83 15.99 0.15
CA VAL A 38 0.07 14.73 0.22
C VAL A 38 -0.75 14.53 -1.06
N TYR A 39 -0.67 13.33 -1.66
CA TYR A 39 -1.51 12.90 -2.77
C TYR A 39 -2.40 11.70 -2.42
N VAL A 40 -3.68 11.80 -2.72
CA VAL A 40 -4.68 10.75 -2.48
C VAL A 40 -5.60 10.57 -3.68
N GLY A 41 -6.28 9.43 -3.76
CA GLY A 41 -7.22 9.17 -4.86
C GLY A 41 -8.43 10.10 -4.82
N SER A 42 -8.88 10.55 -5.99
CA SER A 42 -10.02 11.48 -6.15
C SER A 42 -11.37 10.78 -6.05
N VAL A 43 -11.44 9.50 -6.45
CA VAL A 43 -12.67 8.70 -6.41
C VAL A 43 -12.69 7.89 -5.12
N GLN A 44 -13.85 7.80 -4.46
CA GLN A 44 -14.10 6.82 -3.41
C GLN A 44 -14.06 5.40 -4.01
N GLY A 45 -12.86 4.89 -4.22
CA GLY A 45 -12.58 3.51 -4.58
C GLY A 45 -12.00 2.75 -3.39
N GLY A 46 -11.86 1.43 -3.54
CA GLY A 46 -11.42 0.59 -2.42
C GLY A 46 -10.08 1.00 -1.78
N ALA A 47 -9.15 1.61 -2.52
CA ALA A 47 -7.85 2.03 -1.96
C ALA A 47 -7.99 3.29 -1.09
N VAL A 48 -8.75 4.28 -1.54
CA VAL A 48 -9.03 5.51 -0.79
C VAL A 48 -9.88 5.20 0.44
N GLY A 49 -10.91 4.35 0.28
CA GLY A 49 -11.72 3.87 1.42
C GLY A 49 -10.87 3.12 2.44
N TYR A 50 -10.07 2.15 1.99
CA TYR A 50 -9.16 1.42 2.87
C TYR A 50 -8.19 2.33 3.62
N ALA A 51 -7.57 3.31 2.94
CA ALA A 51 -6.69 4.28 3.57
C ALA A 51 -7.46 5.11 4.62
N ARG A 52 -8.66 5.61 4.29
CA ARG A 52 -9.49 6.36 5.24
C ARG A 52 -9.81 5.53 6.49
N ASP A 53 -10.27 4.30 6.30
CA ASP A 53 -10.72 3.46 7.41
C ASP A 53 -9.54 2.96 8.25
N SER A 54 -8.48 2.50 7.59
CA SER A 54 -7.36 1.82 8.25
C SER A 54 -6.34 2.80 8.81
N LEU A 55 -5.99 3.85 8.06
CA LEU A 55 -5.00 4.85 8.48
C LEU A 55 -5.63 5.97 9.30
N LEU A 56 -6.75 6.52 8.83
CA LEU A 56 -7.38 7.70 9.43
C LEU A 56 -8.51 7.38 10.41
N ALA A 57 -8.82 6.09 10.64
CA ALA A 57 -9.92 5.66 11.50
C ALA A 57 -11.28 6.29 11.10
N GLY A 58 -11.51 6.46 9.79
CA GLY A 58 -12.72 7.07 9.24
C GLY A 58 -12.70 8.60 9.16
N GLY A 59 -11.61 9.25 9.59
CA GLY A 59 -11.41 10.69 9.48
C GLY A 59 -11.18 11.20 8.04
N GLU A 60 -10.90 12.49 7.91
CA GLU A 60 -10.65 13.11 6.60
C GLU A 60 -9.15 13.22 6.29
N PHE A 61 -8.82 13.16 5.00
CA PHE A 61 -7.48 13.48 4.53
C PHE A 61 -7.20 14.98 4.66
N ALA A 62 -5.92 15.36 4.70
CA ALA A 62 -5.47 16.74 4.72
C ALA A 62 -6.23 17.59 3.69
N GLY A 63 -6.75 18.76 4.10
CA GLY A 63 -7.57 19.63 3.25
C GLY A 63 -6.86 20.10 1.97
N GLY A 64 -5.53 20.23 2.02
CA GLY A 64 -4.67 20.55 0.88
C GLY A 64 -4.16 19.35 0.07
N ALA A 65 -4.63 18.13 0.34
CA ALA A 65 -4.15 16.95 -0.35
C ALA A 65 -4.53 16.99 -1.84
N GLY A 66 -3.52 16.85 -2.71
CA GLY A 66 -3.70 16.69 -4.15
C GLY A 66 -4.53 15.45 -4.45
N LYS A 67 -5.46 15.57 -5.40
CA LYS A 67 -6.37 14.49 -5.81
C LYS A 67 -5.94 13.94 -7.17
N ALA A 68 -5.75 12.63 -7.24
CA ALA A 68 -5.39 11.95 -8.49
C ALA A 68 -6.41 10.87 -8.86
N PRO A 69 -6.73 10.66 -10.14
CA PRO A 69 -7.79 9.74 -10.58
C PRO A 69 -7.45 8.26 -10.36
N THR A 70 -6.17 7.90 -10.29
CA THR A 70 -5.70 6.51 -10.15
C THR A 70 -4.49 6.44 -9.21
N THR A 71 -4.19 5.25 -8.69
CA THR A 71 -2.96 5.01 -7.91
C THR A 71 -1.69 5.26 -8.73
N ALA A 72 -1.70 4.92 -10.02
CA ALA A 72 -0.60 5.27 -10.93
C ALA A 72 -0.39 6.79 -11.04
N ALA A 73 -1.47 7.58 -11.15
CA ALA A 73 -1.36 9.04 -11.18
C ALA A 73 -0.88 9.64 -9.84
N ILE A 74 -1.16 8.97 -8.70
CA ILE A 74 -0.54 9.32 -7.41
C ILE A 74 0.96 9.11 -7.49
N VAL A 75 1.42 7.96 -8.00
CA VAL A 75 2.85 7.65 -8.15
C VAL A 75 3.55 8.67 -9.05
N ASP A 76 2.96 9.03 -10.19
CA ASP A 76 3.51 10.06 -11.08
C ASP A 76 3.61 11.42 -10.39
N SER A 77 2.59 11.80 -9.63
CA SER A 77 2.58 13.07 -8.87
C SER A 77 3.63 13.09 -7.77
N VAL A 78 3.84 11.96 -7.09
CA VAL A 78 4.87 11.81 -6.05
C VAL A 78 6.27 11.82 -6.68
N ALA A 79 6.45 11.16 -7.83
CA ALA A 79 7.72 11.12 -8.55
C ALA A 79 8.17 12.51 -9.03
N SER A 80 7.24 13.41 -9.37
CA SER A 80 7.57 14.76 -9.84
C SER A 80 7.83 15.78 -8.71
N HIS A 81 7.63 15.41 -7.45
CA HIS A 81 7.70 16.34 -6.31
C HIS A 81 8.53 15.72 -5.16
N PRO A 82 9.77 16.17 -4.92
CA PRO A 82 10.64 15.63 -3.86
C PRO A 82 10.05 15.70 -2.44
N ASP A 83 9.15 16.67 -2.21
CA ASP A 83 8.42 16.92 -0.96
C ASP A 83 7.17 16.05 -0.79
N ALA A 84 6.88 15.14 -1.74
CA ALA A 84 5.59 14.45 -1.79
C ALA A 84 5.54 13.05 -1.17
N ILE A 85 4.36 12.75 -0.62
CA ILE A 85 3.92 11.44 -0.16
C ILE A 85 2.56 11.11 -0.77
N GLY A 86 2.32 9.83 -1.04
CA GLY A 86 1.04 9.35 -1.55
C GLY A 86 0.73 7.94 -1.10
N PHE A 87 -0.54 7.58 -1.16
CA PHE A 87 -1.04 6.24 -0.83
C PHE A 87 -1.31 5.45 -2.11
N ALA A 88 -0.51 4.42 -2.37
CA ALA A 88 -0.63 3.54 -3.54
C ALA A 88 -0.49 2.06 -3.13
N GLY A 89 -0.89 1.15 -4.01
CA GLY A 89 -0.65 -0.27 -3.81
C GLY A 89 0.83 -0.63 -4.02
N MET A 90 1.23 -1.80 -3.51
CA MET A 90 2.60 -2.31 -3.64
C MET A 90 2.99 -2.53 -5.11
N ALA A 91 2.02 -2.88 -5.97
CA ALA A 91 2.24 -3.17 -7.38
C ALA A 91 2.63 -1.95 -8.21
N GLU A 92 2.29 -0.75 -7.74
CA GLU A 92 2.53 0.51 -8.45
C GLU A 92 3.85 1.19 -8.04
N VAL A 93 4.57 0.62 -7.07
CA VAL A 93 5.87 1.16 -6.62
C VAL A 93 6.95 0.80 -7.65
N ASP A 94 7.60 1.82 -8.21
CA ASP A 94 8.74 1.70 -9.12
C ASP A 94 9.93 2.55 -8.63
N ASP A 95 11.05 2.55 -9.37
CA ASP A 95 12.30 3.23 -8.97
C ASP A 95 12.18 4.76 -8.80
N ARG A 96 11.10 5.39 -9.28
CA ARG A 96 10.87 6.84 -9.14
C ARG A 96 10.33 7.20 -7.76
N VAL A 97 9.82 6.21 -7.02
CA VAL A 97 9.26 6.37 -5.68
C VAL A 97 9.84 5.31 -4.75
N LYS A 98 9.66 5.48 -3.45
CA LYS A 98 9.98 4.44 -2.48
C LYS A 98 8.85 4.26 -1.47
N ALA A 99 8.58 3.00 -1.13
CA ALA A 99 7.73 2.64 -0.01
C ALA A 99 8.50 2.81 1.30
N LEU A 100 7.88 3.42 2.30
CA LEU A 100 8.49 3.59 3.61
C LEU A 100 8.22 2.35 4.47
N PRO A 101 9.21 1.80 5.19
CA PRO A 101 8.96 0.99 6.35
C PRO A 101 8.08 1.73 7.35
N LEU A 102 7.10 1.03 7.91
CA LEU A 102 6.14 1.61 8.84
C LEU A 102 6.18 0.92 10.19
N GLY A 103 6.07 1.72 11.26
CA GLY A 103 5.81 1.20 12.61
C GLY A 103 4.42 0.57 12.72
N ARG A 104 4.23 -0.33 13.68
CA ARG A 104 2.89 -0.87 13.97
C ARG A 104 2.02 0.17 14.69
N LYS A 105 0.70 0.06 14.50
CA LYS A 105 -0.29 0.85 15.23
C LYS A 105 -0.16 0.61 16.74
N GLY A 106 -0.08 1.69 17.52
CA GLY A 106 0.17 1.63 18.97
C GLY A 106 1.64 1.49 19.34
N GLY A 107 2.55 1.66 18.37
CA GLY A 107 3.99 1.47 18.54
C GLY A 107 4.46 0.06 18.19
N GLY A 108 5.76 -0.07 17.88
CA GLY A 108 6.38 -1.35 17.55
C GLY A 108 7.50 -1.22 16.51
N PRO A 109 8.10 -2.35 16.09
CA PRO A 109 9.19 -2.33 15.14
C PRO A 109 8.75 -1.79 13.78
N LEU A 110 9.66 -1.07 13.12
CA LEU A 110 9.52 -0.71 11.72
C LEU A 110 9.50 -1.97 10.87
N THR A 111 8.51 -2.08 9.99
CA THR A 111 8.35 -3.21 9.09
C THR A 111 8.46 -2.73 7.65
N VAL A 112 9.39 -3.31 6.89
CA VAL A 112 9.58 -3.01 5.46
C VAL A 112 8.40 -3.56 4.66
N LEU A 113 7.95 -2.84 3.63
CA LEU A 113 6.96 -3.36 2.68
C LEU A 113 7.63 -4.37 1.74
N ASN A 114 7.25 -5.65 1.82
CA ASN A 114 7.63 -6.67 0.85
C ASN A 114 6.62 -7.82 0.84
N VAL A 115 6.81 -8.80 -0.04
CA VAL A 115 5.90 -9.95 -0.19
C VAL A 115 5.72 -10.72 1.13
N GLU A 116 6.81 -10.93 1.87
CA GLU A 116 6.79 -11.68 3.12
C GLU A 116 6.00 -10.95 4.22
N THR A 117 6.27 -9.66 4.42
CA THR A 117 5.64 -8.87 5.49
C THR A 117 4.17 -8.60 5.23
N VAL A 118 3.78 -8.50 3.96
CA VAL A 118 2.36 -8.42 3.56
C VAL A 118 1.67 -9.77 3.77
N TYR A 119 2.31 -10.88 3.39
CA TYR A 119 1.75 -12.23 3.57
C TYR A 119 1.56 -12.57 5.06
N GLN A 120 2.56 -12.27 5.90
CA GLN A 120 2.51 -12.44 7.34
C GLN A 120 1.59 -11.41 8.04
N LYS A 121 1.09 -10.41 7.31
CA LYS A 121 0.31 -9.27 7.84
C LYS A 121 1.07 -8.50 8.94
N SER A 122 2.40 -8.49 8.86
CA SER A 122 3.25 -7.78 9.80
C SER A 122 3.41 -6.31 9.43
N TYR A 123 3.35 -5.98 8.13
CA TYR A 123 3.23 -4.60 7.65
C TYR A 123 1.86 -4.03 8.05
N PRO A 124 1.77 -2.79 8.58
CA PRO A 124 0.55 -2.30 9.23
C PRO A 124 -0.59 -1.95 8.27
N LEU A 125 -0.30 -1.74 6.99
CA LEU A 125 -1.28 -1.39 5.96
C LEU A 125 -1.36 -2.50 4.92
N VAL A 126 -2.14 -3.54 5.24
CA VAL A 126 -2.43 -4.68 4.35
C VAL A 126 -3.93 -4.79 4.13
N ARG A 127 -4.34 -4.85 2.87
CA ARG A 127 -5.73 -5.14 2.49
C ARG A 127 -5.81 -6.47 1.75
N MET A 128 -6.86 -7.23 2.06
CA MET A 128 -7.19 -8.45 1.33
C MET A 128 -8.15 -8.15 0.18
N PHE A 129 -7.98 -8.88 -0.92
CA PHE A 129 -8.94 -8.92 -2.00
C PHE A 129 -9.79 -10.18 -1.87
N TYR A 130 -11.10 -10.03 -2.07
CA TYR A 130 -12.05 -11.12 -1.95
C TYR A 130 -12.80 -11.30 -3.26
N PHE A 131 -12.97 -12.55 -3.67
CA PHE A 131 -13.99 -12.93 -4.65
C PHE A 131 -15.30 -13.15 -3.91
N ALA A 132 -16.34 -12.41 -4.30
CA ALA A 132 -17.68 -12.57 -3.77
C ALA A 132 -18.57 -13.30 -4.77
N THR A 133 -19.19 -14.40 -4.35
CA THR A 133 -20.15 -15.17 -5.16
C THR A 133 -21.48 -15.30 -4.44
N ARG A 134 -22.58 -15.39 -5.19
CA ARG A 134 -23.90 -15.69 -4.61
C ARG A 134 -23.97 -17.16 -4.23
N GLY A 135 -23.71 -17.47 -2.96
CA GLY A 135 -23.64 -18.84 -2.47
C GLY A 135 -22.44 -19.60 -3.04
N VAL A 136 -22.42 -20.92 -2.81
CA VAL A 136 -21.40 -21.82 -3.39
C VAL A 136 -21.52 -21.80 -4.91
N PRO A 137 -20.44 -21.54 -5.68
CA PRO A 137 -20.47 -21.60 -7.13
C PRO A 137 -20.97 -22.95 -7.64
N ARG A 138 -22.14 -22.97 -8.30
CA ARG A 138 -22.73 -24.19 -8.88
C ARG A 138 -22.50 -24.33 -10.38
N SER A 139 -22.10 -23.25 -11.05
CA SER A 139 -21.79 -23.29 -12.49
C SER A 139 -20.32 -23.64 -12.71
N ASN A 140 -20.05 -24.48 -13.73
CA ASN A 140 -18.70 -24.91 -14.09
C ASN A 140 -17.78 -23.73 -14.44
N LEU A 141 -18.33 -22.65 -15.03
CA LEU A 141 -17.56 -21.47 -15.38
C LEU A 141 -17.08 -20.71 -14.13
N VAL A 142 -17.97 -20.42 -13.19
CA VAL A 142 -17.60 -19.65 -11.98
C VAL A 142 -16.67 -20.48 -11.10
N SER A 143 -17.00 -21.76 -10.87
CA SER A 143 -16.15 -22.65 -10.09
C SER A 143 -14.78 -22.83 -10.76
N GLY A 144 -14.75 -23.05 -12.08
CA GLY A 144 -13.50 -23.22 -12.83
C GLY A 144 -12.62 -21.98 -12.82
N PHE A 145 -13.21 -20.79 -12.97
CA PHE A 145 -12.48 -19.52 -12.88
C PHE A 145 -11.89 -19.29 -11.48
N VAL A 146 -12.68 -19.51 -10.42
CA VAL A 146 -12.18 -19.40 -9.04
C VAL A 146 -11.05 -20.40 -8.80
N SER A 147 -11.19 -21.65 -9.23
CA SER A 147 -10.13 -22.66 -9.11
C SER A 147 -8.87 -22.27 -9.89
N TYR A 148 -9.01 -21.68 -11.08
CA TYR A 148 -7.87 -21.19 -11.87
C TYR A 148 -7.11 -20.07 -11.15
N VAL A 149 -7.83 -19.05 -10.65
CA VAL A 149 -7.23 -17.92 -9.93
C VAL A 149 -6.54 -18.36 -8.64
N MET A 150 -7.16 -19.28 -7.90
CA MET A 150 -6.62 -19.81 -6.63
C MET A 150 -5.52 -20.85 -6.82
N GLY A 151 -5.40 -21.45 -8.01
CA GLY A 151 -4.37 -22.42 -8.35
C GLY A 151 -3.01 -21.77 -8.60
N ASN A 152 -1.97 -22.61 -8.71
CA ASN A 152 -0.58 -22.17 -8.89
C ASN A 152 -0.40 -21.18 -10.05
N THR A 153 -1.05 -21.42 -11.19
CA THR A 153 -0.97 -20.53 -12.36
C THR A 153 -1.53 -19.15 -12.06
N GLY A 154 -2.74 -19.07 -11.48
CA GLY A 154 -3.34 -17.80 -11.11
C GLY A 154 -2.52 -17.04 -10.07
N GLN A 155 -2.05 -17.73 -9.04
CA GLN A 155 -1.22 -17.12 -7.98
C GLN A 155 0.15 -16.64 -8.49
N LYS A 156 0.72 -17.32 -9.49
CA LYS A 156 1.94 -16.85 -10.17
C LYS A 156 1.69 -15.54 -10.92
N ILE A 157 0.58 -15.44 -11.66
CA ILE A 157 0.18 -14.20 -12.35
C ILE A 157 -0.03 -13.07 -11.34
N VAL A 158 -0.70 -13.34 -10.21
CA VAL A 158 -0.88 -12.38 -9.11
C VAL A 158 0.46 -11.82 -8.63
N LEU A 159 1.45 -12.70 -8.40
CA LEU A 159 2.80 -12.30 -7.99
C LEU A 159 3.53 -11.50 -9.07
N GLU A 160 3.43 -11.91 -10.34
CA GLU A 160 4.05 -11.22 -11.48
C GLU A 160 3.52 -9.79 -11.65
N HIS A 161 2.29 -9.53 -11.22
CA HIS A 161 1.68 -8.19 -11.19
C HIS A 161 1.88 -7.44 -9.85
N GLY A 162 2.82 -7.87 -9.01
CA GLY A 162 3.19 -7.15 -7.79
C GLY A 162 2.17 -7.24 -6.65
N ILE A 163 1.24 -8.19 -6.73
CA ILE A 163 0.26 -8.48 -5.67
C ILE A 163 0.72 -9.72 -4.90
N VAL A 164 0.52 -9.72 -3.58
CA VAL A 164 0.93 -10.86 -2.76
C VAL A 164 -0.05 -12.02 -2.90
N PRO A 165 0.43 -13.22 -3.26
CA PRO A 165 -0.41 -14.41 -3.36
C PRO A 165 -1.12 -14.76 -2.05
N ALA A 166 -2.34 -15.30 -2.18
CA ALA A 166 -3.09 -15.89 -1.07
C ALA A 166 -2.45 -17.21 -0.60
N THR A 167 -1.74 -17.90 -1.50
CA THR A 167 -0.96 -19.09 -1.20
C THR A 167 0.46 -18.92 -1.77
N VAL A 168 1.47 -19.12 -0.93
CA VAL A 168 2.87 -19.06 -1.36
C VAL A 168 3.35 -20.49 -1.60
N PRO A 169 3.69 -20.89 -2.84
CA PRO A 169 4.27 -22.20 -3.06
C PRO A 169 5.63 -22.29 -2.36
N LEU A 170 5.81 -23.31 -1.52
CA LEU A 170 7.08 -23.57 -0.83
C LEU A 170 8.20 -23.74 -1.86
N ARG A 171 9.21 -22.87 -1.78
CA ARG A 171 10.49 -23.10 -2.47
C ARG A 171 11.43 -23.80 -1.50
N ILE A 172 11.66 -25.09 -1.73
CA ILE A 172 12.78 -25.81 -1.11
C ILE A 172 14.04 -25.39 -1.87
N ARG A 173 14.94 -24.66 -1.21
CA ARG A 173 16.30 -24.49 -1.71
C ARG A 173 17.12 -25.67 -1.21
N HIS A 174 17.74 -26.40 -2.12
CA HIS A 174 18.86 -27.26 -1.77
C HIS A 174 20.09 -26.36 -1.66
N GLU A 175 20.64 -26.24 -0.46
CA GLU A 175 22.00 -25.72 -0.29
C GLU A 175 22.96 -26.80 -0.77
N SER A 176 23.75 -26.47 -1.80
CA SER A 176 24.85 -27.28 -2.32
C SER A 176 26.16 -26.83 -1.68
#